data_AF-A0A6J4K2S7-F1
#
_entry.id   AF-A0A6J4K2S7-F1
#
_cell.length_a   1.000
_cell.length_b   1.000
_cell.length_c   1.000
_cell.angle_alpha   90.00
_cell.angle_beta   90.00
_cell.angle_gamma   90.00
#
_symmetry.space_group_name_H-M   'P 1'
#
loop_
_entity.id
_entity.type
_entity.pdbx_description
1 polymer ?
#
loop_
_entity_poly.entity_id
_entity_poly.type
_entity_poly.pdbx_seq_one_letter_code
_entity_poly.pdbx_strand_id
1 'polypeptide(L)'
;AFDSAFERGAHGDQLRAEDPREARRYRFAFVGILIGTILLLLWSNFVGVSPGVALAFFGILFALSLAITRVRVEFGTPHEIVFVKPADVLVTLLGTNSLGASNLTGMQAMYWFNRGYRCHPMPNYLEAFKMAEGRDLPFARLVGVLILASVVSLVVTYFANYYVTYEAGAASKAAGYKRWVGQEAFAQLANWLQFGQAPGAANLWFFLGGLGVVGALAGLRASFLWWPLHPAGFALGVSYAMNYFWMCVFVAWLVKLIIIRYGGMSAHRRAIPFFLGLILGDYTIGALWSLLALALGQATYKIYI
;
A
#
# COMPACT_ATOMS: atom_id res chain seq x y z
N ALA A 1 11.93 24.16 -16.16
CA ALA A 1 12.14 22.76 -15.71
C ALA A 1 10.87 21.88 -15.81
N PHE A 2 9.71 22.45 -16.20
CA PHE A 2 8.47 21.68 -16.45
C PHE A 2 8.19 21.43 -17.94
N ASP A 3 8.88 22.12 -18.86
CA ASP A 3 8.68 21.92 -20.32
C ASP A 3 9.39 20.68 -20.89
N SER A 4 10.44 20.17 -20.23
CA SER A 4 11.18 18.99 -20.69
C SER A 4 10.49 17.65 -20.45
N ALA A 5 9.26 17.66 -19.92
CA ALA A 5 8.45 16.47 -19.68
C ALA A 5 7.42 16.24 -20.81
N PHE A 6 6.96 17.29 -21.48
CA PHE A 6 5.99 17.18 -22.58
C PHE A 6 6.63 17.04 -23.96
N GLU A 7 7.84 17.57 -24.18
CA GLU A 7 8.59 17.33 -25.43
C GLU A 7 9.07 15.87 -25.59
N ARG A 8 9.08 15.08 -24.50
CA ARG A 8 9.35 13.63 -24.56
C ARG A 8 8.17 12.79 -25.02
N GLY A 9 6.97 13.35 -25.19
CA GLY A 9 5.81 12.60 -25.66
C GLY A 9 5.99 12.11 -27.09
N ALA A 10 6.37 13.01 -28.01
CA ALA A 10 6.53 12.67 -29.42
C ALA A 10 7.86 11.96 -29.75
N HIS A 11 8.94 12.28 -29.03
CA HIS A 11 10.25 11.66 -29.25
C HIS A 11 10.46 10.38 -28.42
N GLY A 12 9.77 10.25 -27.28
CA GLY A 12 9.76 9.03 -26.47
C GLY A 12 8.95 7.90 -27.09
N ASP A 13 7.89 8.21 -27.85
CA ASP A 13 7.11 7.20 -28.56
C ASP A 13 7.84 6.66 -29.82
N GLN A 14 8.74 7.44 -30.42
CA GLN A 14 9.63 6.98 -31.49
C GLN A 14 10.76 6.09 -30.95
N LEU A 15 11.33 6.41 -29.77
CA LEU A 15 12.36 5.57 -29.14
C LEU A 15 11.80 4.26 -28.52
N ARG A 16 10.54 4.25 -28.05
CA ARG A 16 9.88 3.07 -27.45
C ARG A 16 9.57 1.95 -28.43
N ALA A 17 9.46 2.26 -29.73
CA ALA A 17 9.13 1.28 -30.77
C ALA A 17 10.36 0.52 -31.31
N GLU A 18 11.58 1.00 -31.06
CA GLU A 18 12.78 0.51 -31.76
C GLU A 18 13.72 -0.40 -30.94
N ASP A 19 13.58 -0.51 -29.60
CA ASP A 19 14.38 -1.46 -28.81
C ASP A 19 13.67 -2.83 -28.68
N PRO A 20 14.14 -3.89 -29.38
CA PRO A 20 13.54 -5.22 -29.31
C PRO A 20 13.58 -5.82 -27.91
N ARG A 21 14.49 -5.36 -27.04
CA ARG A 21 14.60 -5.81 -25.65
C ARG A 21 13.48 -5.21 -24.79
N GLU A 22 13.11 -3.95 -25.03
CA GLU A 22 12.03 -3.28 -24.30
C GLU A 22 10.66 -3.84 -24.69
N ALA A 23 10.41 -4.02 -26.00
CA ALA A 23 9.21 -4.69 -26.50
C ALA A 23 9.03 -6.10 -25.92
N ARG A 24 10.12 -6.87 -25.82
CA ARG A 24 10.10 -8.20 -25.20
C ARG A 24 9.74 -8.14 -23.71
N ARG A 25 10.23 -7.13 -22.97
CA ARG A 25 9.89 -6.93 -21.54
C ARG A 25 8.40 -6.63 -21.37
N TYR A 26 7.82 -5.74 -22.19
CA TYR A 26 6.38 -5.45 -22.12
C TYR A 26 5.52 -6.68 -22.43
N ARG A 27 5.93 -7.50 -23.41
CA ARG A 27 5.23 -8.76 -23.71
C ARG A 27 5.27 -9.73 -22.53
N PHE A 28 6.42 -9.91 -21.89
CA PHE A 28 6.53 -10.74 -20.69
C PHE A 28 5.71 -10.18 -19.52
N ALA A 29 5.70 -8.85 -19.33
CA ALA A 29 4.88 -8.22 -18.30
C ALA A 29 3.38 -8.44 -18.54
N PHE A 30 2.93 -8.30 -19.79
CA PHE A 30 1.53 -8.54 -20.16
C PHE A 30 1.13 -10.00 -19.96
N VAL A 31 1.97 -10.94 -20.39
CA VAL A 31 1.75 -12.38 -20.15
C VAL A 31 1.72 -12.68 -18.65
N GLY A 32 2.59 -12.06 -17.86
CA GLY A 32 2.61 -12.18 -16.40
C GLY A 32 1.32 -11.67 -15.75
N ILE A 33 0.81 -10.52 -16.18
CA ILE A 33 -0.48 -9.98 -15.72
C ILE A 33 -1.62 -10.92 -16.10
N LEU A 34 -1.63 -11.43 -17.33
CA LEU A 34 -2.68 -12.34 -17.81
C LEU A 34 -2.70 -13.65 -17.00
N ILE A 35 -1.54 -14.32 -16.89
CA ILE A 35 -1.41 -15.55 -16.12
C ILE A 35 -1.75 -15.29 -14.65
N GLY A 36 -1.23 -14.20 -14.06
CA GLY A 36 -1.53 -13.81 -12.69
C GLY A 36 -3.03 -13.60 -12.47
N THR A 37 -3.71 -12.89 -13.38
CA THR A 37 -5.16 -12.65 -13.30
C THR A 37 -5.93 -13.97 -13.37
N ILE A 38 -5.58 -14.86 -14.31
CA ILE A 38 -6.21 -16.18 -14.44
C ILE A 38 -6.03 -16.98 -13.15
N LEU A 39 -4.82 -17.04 -12.60
CA LEU A 39 -4.55 -17.75 -11.34
C LEU A 39 -5.35 -17.17 -10.16
N LEU A 40 -5.47 -15.84 -10.07
CA LEU A 40 -6.28 -15.19 -9.04
C LEU A 40 -7.77 -15.52 -9.21
N LEU A 41 -8.29 -15.58 -10.43
CA LEU A 41 -9.68 -15.96 -10.69
C LEU A 41 -9.94 -17.43 -10.36
N LEU A 42 -9.03 -18.32 -10.74
CA LEU A 42 -9.11 -19.75 -10.41
C LEU A 42 -9.06 -19.97 -8.89
N TRP A 43 -8.13 -19.30 -8.21
CA TRP A 43 -8.03 -19.34 -6.75
C TRP A 43 -9.30 -18.78 -6.08
N SER A 44 -9.83 -17.67 -6.60
CA SER A 44 -11.06 -17.07 -6.08
C SER A 44 -12.24 -18.02 -6.21
N ASN A 45 -12.36 -18.68 -7.36
CA ASN A 45 -13.40 -19.69 -7.59
C ASN A 45 -13.25 -20.87 -6.63
N PHE A 46 -12.02 -21.35 -6.41
CA PHE A 46 -11.72 -22.42 -5.44
C PHE A 46 -12.12 -22.04 -4.01
N VAL A 47 -11.94 -20.78 -3.62
CA VAL A 47 -12.33 -20.26 -2.29
C VAL A 47 -13.82 -19.90 -2.20
N GLY A 48 -14.60 -20.11 -3.28
CA GLY A 48 -16.04 -19.89 -3.32
C GLY A 48 -16.47 -18.47 -3.71
N VAL A 49 -15.56 -17.66 -4.25
CA VAL A 49 -15.86 -16.33 -4.79
C VAL A 49 -16.21 -16.46 -6.27
N SER A 50 -17.38 -15.94 -6.66
CA SER A 50 -17.84 -15.92 -8.04
C SER A 50 -16.92 -15.08 -8.93
N PRO A 51 -16.72 -15.43 -10.21
CA PRO A 51 -15.78 -14.73 -11.09
C PRO A 51 -16.05 -13.23 -11.23
N GLY A 52 -17.32 -12.82 -11.25
CA GLY A 52 -17.69 -11.40 -11.33
C GLY A 52 -17.29 -10.61 -10.08
N VAL A 53 -17.53 -11.18 -8.89
CA VAL A 53 -17.09 -10.58 -7.61
C VAL A 53 -15.58 -10.56 -7.52
N ALA A 54 -14.90 -11.64 -7.94
CA ALA A 54 -13.45 -11.71 -7.96
C ALA A 54 -12.83 -10.63 -8.87
N LEU A 55 -13.35 -10.45 -10.08
CA LEU A 55 -12.91 -9.38 -11.00
C LEU A 55 -13.07 -8.00 -10.37
N ALA A 56 -14.22 -7.71 -9.77
CA ALA A 56 -14.45 -6.43 -9.12
C ALA A 56 -13.53 -6.21 -7.91
N PHE A 57 -13.37 -7.24 -7.07
CA PHE A 57 -12.51 -7.23 -5.90
C PHE A 57 -11.04 -6.96 -6.26
N PHE A 58 -10.49 -7.69 -7.24
CA PHE A 58 -9.12 -7.48 -7.69
C PHE A 58 -8.96 -6.19 -8.49
N GLY A 59 -9.97 -5.77 -9.24
CA GLY A 59 -9.99 -4.47 -9.91
C GLY A 59 -9.84 -3.32 -8.91
N ILE A 60 -10.60 -3.35 -7.82
CA ILE A 60 -10.48 -2.38 -6.72
C ILE A 60 -9.12 -2.50 -6.05
N LEU A 61 -8.65 -3.73 -5.76
CA LEU A 61 -7.34 -3.95 -5.15
C LEU A 61 -6.21 -3.32 -5.98
N PHE A 62 -6.17 -3.58 -7.30
CA PHE A 62 -5.13 -3.04 -8.18
C PHE A 62 -5.25 -1.53 -8.36
N ALA A 63 -6.47 -0.98 -8.40
CA ALA A 63 -6.68 0.47 -8.41
C ALA A 63 -6.10 1.12 -7.14
N LEU A 64 -6.33 0.50 -5.97
CA LEU A 64 -5.72 0.92 -4.70
C LEU A 64 -4.20 0.77 -4.74
N SER A 65 -3.67 -0.35 -5.22
CA SER A 65 -2.22 -0.57 -5.37
C SER A 65 -1.56 0.53 -6.21
N LEU A 66 -2.18 0.91 -7.32
CA LEU A 66 -1.71 2.01 -8.19
C LEU A 66 -1.79 3.36 -7.47
N ALA A 67 -2.92 3.66 -6.84
CA ALA A 67 -3.11 4.92 -6.13
C ALA A 67 -2.08 5.09 -5.00
N ILE A 68 -1.89 4.05 -4.18
CA ILE A 68 -0.91 4.03 -3.09
C ILE A 68 0.52 4.17 -3.61
N THR A 69 0.85 3.47 -4.68
CA THR A 69 2.17 3.57 -5.32
C THR A 69 2.42 4.98 -5.81
N ARG A 70 1.43 5.61 -6.45
CA ARG A 70 1.52 7.00 -6.91
C ARG A 70 1.71 7.97 -5.75
N VAL A 71 0.90 7.85 -4.69
CA VAL A 71 1.03 8.70 -3.50
C VAL A 71 2.41 8.54 -2.86
N ARG A 72 2.94 7.32 -2.78
CA ARG A 72 4.27 7.05 -2.24
C ARG A 72 5.38 7.67 -3.09
N VAL A 73 5.29 7.59 -4.41
CA VAL A 73 6.26 8.22 -5.32
C VAL A 73 6.20 9.75 -5.26
N GLU A 74 5.00 10.32 -5.21
CA GLU A 74 4.80 11.77 -5.25
C GLU A 74 5.15 12.44 -3.91
N PHE A 75 4.85 11.80 -2.78
CA PHE A 75 4.93 12.43 -1.45
C PHE A 75 5.94 11.78 -0.50
N GLY A 76 6.39 10.54 -0.78
CA GLY A 76 7.21 9.77 0.16
C GLY A 76 6.50 9.46 1.49
N THR A 77 5.17 9.64 1.56
CA THR A 77 4.41 9.55 2.81
C THR A 77 4.17 8.10 3.25
N PRO A 78 4.09 7.84 4.58
CA PRO A 78 3.60 6.58 5.10
C PRO A 78 2.19 6.30 4.56
N HIS A 79 1.99 5.15 3.94
CA HIS A 79 0.77 4.81 3.21
C HIS A 79 -0.01 3.74 3.98
N GLU A 80 -0.73 4.16 5.01
CA GLU A 80 -1.71 3.30 5.64
C GLU A 80 -3.11 3.67 5.16
N ILE A 81 -3.57 3.03 4.09
CA ILE A 81 -5.01 3.04 3.77
C ILE A 81 -5.59 1.80 4.42
N VAL A 82 -6.29 1.96 5.53
CA VAL A 82 -6.93 0.85 6.28
C VAL A 82 -8.45 0.87 6.15
N PHE A 83 -9.03 2.05 5.93
CA PHE A 83 -10.49 2.21 5.87
C PHE A 83 -11.09 1.93 4.49
N VAL A 84 -10.26 1.64 3.48
CA VAL A 84 -10.72 1.33 2.13
C VAL A 84 -10.21 -0.05 1.77
N LYS A 85 -11.10 -1.04 1.86
CA LYS A 85 -10.82 -2.44 1.52
C LYS A 85 -11.75 -2.88 0.39
N PRO A 86 -11.29 -3.76 -0.53
CA PRO A 86 -12.12 -4.21 -1.64
C PRO A 86 -13.44 -4.84 -1.19
N ALA A 87 -13.42 -5.66 -0.13
CA ALA A 87 -14.63 -6.27 0.42
C ALA A 87 -15.62 -5.23 0.96
N ASP A 88 -15.14 -4.25 1.74
CA ASP A 88 -15.98 -3.20 2.33
C ASP A 88 -16.61 -2.32 1.26
N VAL A 89 -15.88 -1.99 0.19
CA VAL A 89 -16.41 -1.24 -0.96
C VAL A 89 -17.52 -2.02 -1.65
N LEU A 90 -17.30 -3.31 -1.95
CA LEU A 90 -18.31 -4.15 -2.61
C LEU A 90 -19.56 -4.32 -1.76
N VAL A 91 -19.42 -4.60 -0.46
CA VAL A 91 -20.56 -4.74 0.46
C VAL A 91 -21.30 -3.42 0.62
N THR A 92 -20.59 -2.29 0.65
CA THR A 92 -21.22 -0.97 0.75
C THR A 92 -22.05 -0.61 -0.49
N LEU A 93 -21.57 -0.98 -1.68
CA LEU A 93 -22.22 -0.66 -2.96
C LEU A 93 -23.33 -1.65 -3.32
N LEU A 94 -23.14 -2.95 -3.09
CA LEU A 94 -24.02 -4.02 -3.56
C LEU A 94 -24.86 -4.65 -2.43
N GLY A 95 -24.47 -4.43 -1.17
CA GLY A 95 -25.07 -5.08 -0.02
C GLY A 95 -24.68 -6.55 0.15
N THR A 96 -24.86 -7.07 1.35
CA THR A 96 -24.54 -8.48 1.69
C THR A 96 -25.44 -9.46 0.96
N ASN A 97 -26.72 -9.11 0.76
CA ASN A 97 -27.71 -10.01 0.16
C ASN A 97 -27.41 -10.31 -1.32
N SER A 98 -27.00 -9.29 -2.09
CA SER A 98 -26.66 -9.47 -3.50
C SER A 98 -25.36 -10.26 -3.68
N LEU A 99 -24.42 -10.15 -2.73
CA LEU A 99 -23.15 -10.86 -2.76
C LEU A 99 -23.31 -12.31 -2.30
N GLY A 100 -24.14 -12.57 -1.29
CA GLY A 100 -24.36 -13.91 -0.76
C GLY A 100 -23.21 -14.42 0.13
N ALA A 101 -23.53 -15.38 1.01
CA ALA A 101 -22.63 -15.83 2.07
C ALA A 101 -21.30 -16.41 1.58
N SER A 102 -21.31 -17.12 0.45
CA SER A 102 -20.09 -17.75 -0.11
C SER A 102 -19.07 -16.71 -0.57
N ASN A 103 -19.51 -15.67 -1.29
CA ASN A 103 -18.64 -14.57 -1.71
C ASN A 103 -18.10 -13.78 -0.50
N LEU A 104 -18.95 -13.48 0.49
CA LEU A 104 -18.54 -12.76 1.71
C LEU A 104 -17.47 -13.54 2.48
N THR A 105 -17.68 -14.85 2.65
CA THR A 105 -16.74 -15.74 3.33
C THR A 105 -15.42 -15.81 2.58
N GLY A 106 -15.46 -15.98 1.26
CA GLY A 106 -14.24 -16.06 0.46
C GLY A 106 -13.44 -14.75 0.44
N MET A 107 -14.11 -13.60 0.35
CA MET A 107 -13.43 -12.29 0.45
C MET A 107 -12.78 -12.08 1.82
N GLN A 108 -13.43 -12.49 2.92
CA GLN A 108 -12.86 -12.38 4.26
C GLN A 108 -11.76 -13.42 4.54
N ALA A 109 -11.81 -14.60 3.91
CA ALA A 109 -10.68 -15.54 3.94
C ALA A 109 -9.41 -14.94 3.31
N MET A 110 -9.57 -14.02 2.37
CA MET A 110 -8.50 -13.29 1.69
C MET A 110 -8.07 -12.00 2.43
N TYR A 111 -8.58 -11.77 3.66
CA TYR A 111 -8.31 -10.55 4.42
C TYR A 111 -6.83 -10.30 4.74
N TRP A 112 -6.05 -11.37 4.85
CA TRP A 112 -4.65 -11.34 5.28
C TRP A 112 -3.73 -10.45 4.43
N PHE A 113 -4.01 -10.25 3.14
CA PHE A 113 -3.22 -9.38 2.26
C PHE A 113 -3.87 -8.02 1.96
N ASN A 114 -5.14 -7.81 2.33
CA ASN A 114 -5.91 -6.60 1.98
C ASN A 114 -6.37 -5.78 3.20
N ARG A 115 -6.01 -6.22 4.42
CA ARG A 115 -6.31 -5.52 5.67
C ARG A 115 -5.79 -4.08 5.71
N GLY A 116 -4.58 -3.88 5.23
CA GLY A 116 -3.91 -2.58 5.23
C GLY A 116 -2.70 -2.60 4.32
N TYR A 117 -2.42 -1.46 3.70
CA TYR A 117 -1.46 -1.40 2.58
C TYR A 117 -0.06 -0.93 2.95
N ARG A 118 0.29 -0.83 4.24
CA ARG A 118 1.59 -0.33 4.73
C ARG A 118 2.80 -1.06 4.15
N CYS A 119 2.68 -2.37 3.92
CA CYS A 119 3.74 -3.24 3.38
C CYS A 119 3.43 -3.71 1.96
N HIS A 120 2.62 -2.96 1.21
CA HIS A 120 2.25 -3.37 -0.15
C HIS A 120 3.50 -3.52 -1.03
N PRO A 121 3.63 -4.61 -1.81
CA PRO A 121 4.85 -4.91 -2.55
C PRO A 121 5.14 -3.91 -3.68
N MET A 122 4.09 -3.41 -4.36
CA MET A 122 4.24 -2.58 -5.56
C MET A 122 5.06 -1.29 -5.35
N PRO A 123 4.80 -0.44 -4.33
CA PRO A 123 5.67 0.71 -4.06
C PRO A 123 7.11 0.33 -3.72
N ASN A 124 7.32 -0.74 -2.95
CA ASN A 124 8.67 -1.20 -2.60
C ASN A 124 9.45 -1.66 -3.85
N TYR A 125 8.80 -2.35 -4.78
CA TYR A 125 9.43 -2.75 -6.03
C TYR A 125 9.71 -1.56 -6.94
N LEU A 126 8.84 -0.55 -6.94
CA LEU A 126 9.08 0.67 -7.72
C LEU A 126 10.28 1.46 -7.19
N GLU A 127 10.45 1.56 -5.87
CA GLU A 127 11.65 2.14 -5.26
C GLU A 127 12.91 1.34 -5.63
N ALA A 128 12.83 0.01 -5.63
CA ALA A 128 13.93 -0.85 -6.09
C ALA A 128 14.28 -0.62 -7.57
N PHE A 129 13.28 -0.48 -8.44
CA PHE A 129 13.46 -0.12 -9.84
C PHE A 129 14.12 1.25 -9.99
N LYS A 130 13.71 2.24 -9.18
CA LYS A 130 14.30 3.58 -9.23
C LYS A 130 15.76 3.60 -8.77
N MET A 131 16.10 2.84 -7.73
CA MET A 131 17.49 2.70 -7.28
C MET A 131 18.39 2.01 -8.31
N ALA A 132 17.83 1.07 -9.07
CA ALA A 132 18.55 0.36 -10.12
C ALA A 132 18.84 1.23 -11.34
N GLU A 133 17.92 2.13 -11.71
CA GLU A 133 18.14 3.12 -12.76
C GLU A 133 19.36 4.01 -12.46
N GLY A 134 19.53 4.42 -11.19
CA GLY A 134 20.67 5.23 -10.76
C GLY A 134 22.03 4.51 -10.73
N ARG A 135 22.07 3.18 -10.93
CA ARG A 135 23.29 2.36 -10.88
C ARG A 135 23.48 1.47 -12.12
N ASP A 136 22.70 1.69 -13.18
CA ASP A 136 22.71 0.91 -14.42
C ASP A 136 22.68 -0.61 -14.19
N LEU A 137 21.87 -1.05 -13.22
CA LEU A 137 21.76 -2.47 -12.88
C LEU A 137 20.92 -3.21 -13.95
N PRO A 138 21.30 -4.45 -14.33
CA PRO A 138 20.54 -5.22 -15.30
C PRO A 138 19.13 -5.54 -14.79
N PHE A 139 18.11 -4.96 -15.42
CA PHE A 139 16.70 -5.07 -15.03
C PHE A 139 16.23 -6.51 -14.78
N ALA A 140 16.62 -7.45 -15.65
CA ALA A 140 16.22 -8.86 -15.51
C ALA A 140 16.78 -9.51 -14.23
N ARG A 141 18.01 -9.17 -13.84
CA ARG A 141 18.63 -9.67 -12.60
C ARG A 141 17.91 -9.11 -11.38
N LEU A 142 17.57 -7.82 -11.41
CA LEU A 142 16.82 -7.17 -10.35
C LEU A 142 15.44 -7.82 -10.16
N VAL A 143 14.69 -8.01 -11.26
CA VAL A 143 13.39 -8.69 -11.22
C VAL A 143 13.54 -10.11 -10.66
N GLY A 144 14.56 -10.86 -11.09
CA GLY A 144 14.84 -12.19 -10.54
C GLY A 144 15.11 -12.19 -9.04
N VAL A 145 15.91 -11.23 -8.55
CA VAL A 145 16.17 -11.05 -7.11
C VAL A 145 14.91 -10.68 -6.35
N LEU A 146 14.08 -9.77 -6.89
CA LEU A 146 12.81 -9.38 -6.26
C LEU A 146 11.84 -10.55 -6.17
N ILE A 147 11.71 -11.36 -7.22
CA ILE A 147 10.88 -12.58 -7.21
C ILE A 147 11.41 -13.57 -6.17
N LEU A 148 12.71 -13.84 -6.17
CA LEU A 148 13.33 -14.76 -5.21
C LEU A 148 13.12 -14.28 -3.77
N ALA A 149 13.38 -12.99 -3.50
CA ALA A 149 13.17 -12.39 -2.20
C ALA A 149 11.69 -12.47 -1.76
N SER A 150 10.75 -12.25 -2.69
CA SER A 150 9.31 -12.39 -2.42
C SER A 150 8.94 -13.81 -2.00
N VAL A 151 9.41 -14.81 -2.75
CA VAL A 151 9.12 -16.23 -2.50
C VAL A 151 9.74 -16.69 -1.18
N VAL A 152 11.02 -16.36 -0.95
CA VAL A 152 11.72 -16.69 0.30
C VAL A 152 11.05 -16.01 1.48
N SER A 153 10.73 -14.71 1.37
CA SER A 153 10.02 -13.97 2.41
C SER A 153 8.67 -14.60 2.72
N LEU A 154 7.92 -15.03 1.70
CA LEU A 154 6.63 -15.70 1.88
C LEU A 154 6.82 -17.00 2.68
N VAL A 155 7.68 -17.90 2.22
CA VAL A 155 7.90 -19.21 2.85
C VAL A 155 8.39 -19.06 4.29
N VAL A 156 9.41 -18.21 4.52
CA VAL A 156 9.99 -17.98 5.84
C VAL A 156 8.97 -17.35 6.78
N THR A 157 8.19 -16.36 6.32
CA THR A 157 7.18 -15.70 7.17
C THR A 157 6.06 -16.64 7.56
N TYR A 158 5.57 -17.47 6.63
CA TYR A 158 4.54 -18.47 6.93
C TYR A 158 5.06 -19.51 7.93
N PHE A 159 6.26 -20.06 7.70
CA PHE A 159 6.88 -21.03 8.60
C PHE A 159 7.13 -20.43 9.99
N ALA A 160 7.76 -19.25 10.06
CA ALA A 160 8.04 -18.59 11.34
C ALA A 160 6.76 -18.23 12.08
N ASN A 161 5.73 -17.75 11.37
CA ASN A 161 4.44 -17.45 12.00
C ASN A 161 3.81 -18.71 12.59
N TYR A 162 3.79 -19.80 11.82
CA TYR A 162 3.27 -21.09 12.26
C TYR A 162 4.03 -21.63 13.47
N TYR A 163 5.36 -21.69 13.38
CA TYR A 163 6.25 -22.16 14.44
C TYR A 163 6.04 -21.39 15.76
N VAL A 164 6.08 -20.05 15.71
CA VAL A 164 5.87 -19.21 16.89
C VAL A 164 4.49 -19.43 17.50
N THR A 165 3.43 -19.55 16.67
CA THR A 165 2.08 -19.81 17.20
C THR A 165 1.92 -21.22 17.76
N TYR A 166 2.65 -22.20 17.22
CA TYR A 166 2.60 -23.58 17.69
C TYR A 166 3.34 -23.74 19.02
N GLU A 167 4.56 -23.22 19.11
CA GLU A 167 5.41 -23.33 20.29
C GLU A 167 4.91 -22.45 21.46
N ALA A 168 4.63 -21.17 21.18
CA ALA A 168 4.19 -20.24 22.22
C ALA A 168 2.70 -20.44 22.59
N GLY A 169 1.95 -21.19 21.79
CA GLY A 169 0.51 -21.36 21.90
C GLY A 169 -0.25 -20.15 21.37
N ALA A 170 -0.97 -20.33 20.26
CA ALA A 170 -1.71 -19.28 19.57
C ALA A 170 -2.74 -18.57 20.46
N ALA A 171 -3.38 -19.32 21.35
CA ALA A 171 -4.37 -18.81 22.29
C ALA A 171 -3.78 -18.32 23.63
N SER A 172 -2.52 -18.64 23.91
CA SER A 172 -1.86 -18.32 25.18
C SER A 172 -0.82 -17.21 25.01
N LYS A 173 0.46 -17.54 24.76
CA LYS A 173 1.55 -16.54 24.77
C LYS A 173 1.67 -15.77 23.45
N ALA A 174 1.12 -16.30 22.35
CA ALA A 174 1.04 -15.59 21.06
C ALA A 174 -0.27 -14.78 20.90
N ALA A 175 -1.01 -14.58 22.00
CA ALA A 175 -2.18 -13.70 22.03
C ALA A 175 -1.79 -12.21 21.82
N GLY A 176 -2.75 -11.38 21.43
CA GLY A 176 -2.54 -9.97 21.09
C GLY A 176 -2.82 -9.70 19.62
N TYR A 177 -1.87 -9.09 18.91
CA TYR A 177 -2.05 -8.65 17.51
C TYR A 177 -2.53 -9.78 16.59
N LYS A 178 -1.93 -10.99 16.68
CA LYS A 178 -2.33 -12.15 15.85
C LYS A 178 -3.80 -12.53 16.05
N ARG A 179 -4.27 -12.57 17.31
CA ARG A 179 -5.66 -12.87 17.66
C ARG A 179 -6.58 -11.73 17.20
N TRP A 180 -6.19 -10.48 17.44
CA TRP A 180 -6.98 -9.31 17.08
C TRP A 180 -7.26 -9.24 15.58
N VAL A 181 -6.25 -9.46 14.74
CA VAL A 181 -6.41 -9.43 13.27
C VAL A 181 -7.35 -10.54 12.80
N GLY A 182 -7.23 -11.75 13.36
CA GLY A 182 -8.16 -12.84 13.06
C GLY A 182 -9.60 -12.51 13.50
N GLN A 183 -9.75 -11.94 14.70
CA GLN A 183 -11.05 -11.49 15.21
C GLN A 183 -11.65 -10.39 14.33
N GLU A 184 -10.86 -9.42 13.88
CA GLU A 184 -11.34 -8.34 13.02
C GLU A 184 -11.95 -8.87 11.72
N ALA A 185 -11.26 -9.80 11.03
CA ALA A 185 -11.75 -10.41 9.79
C ALA A 185 -13.06 -11.20 10.02
N PHE A 186 -13.04 -12.11 10.99
CA PHE A 186 -14.14 -13.06 11.17
C PHE A 186 -15.32 -12.48 11.96
N ALA A 187 -15.10 -11.49 12.83
CA ALA A 187 -16.20 -10.74 13.46
C ALA A 187 -16.94 -9.89 12.43
N GLN A 188 -16.23 -9.28 11.48
CA GLN A 188 -16.86 -8.56 10.37
C GLN A 188 -17.67 -9.51 9.49
N LEU A 189 -17.13 -10.68 9.16
CA LEU A 189 -17.87 -11.72 8.44
C LEU A 189 -19.13 -12.14 9.20
N ALA A 190 -19.00 -12.45 10.50
CA ALA A 190 -20.14 -12.82 11.33
C ALA A 190 -21.20 -11.72 11.36
N ASN A 191 -20.79 -10.45 11.46
CA ASN A 191 -21.70 -9.32 11.41
C ASN A 191 -22.47 -9.26 10.08
N TRP A 192 -21.77 -9.39 8.95
CA TRP A 192 -22.40 -9.42 7.63
C TRP A 192 -23.36 -10.59 7.42
N LEU A 193 -23.04 -11.76 7.96
CA LEU A 193 -23.89 -12.95 7.83
C LEU A 193 -25.11 -12.92 8.74
N GLN A 194 -24.98 -12.35 9.96
CA GLN A 194 -26.06 -12.35 10.95
C GLN A 194 -27.02 -11.18 10.79
N PHE A 195 -26.49 -9.97 10.61
CA PHE A 195 -27.30 -8.76 10.56
C PHE A 195 -27.57 -8.28 9.12
N GLY A 196 -26.69 -8.65 8.19
CA GLY A 196 -26.71 -8.13 6.84
C GLY A 196 -26.36 -6.65 6.76
N GLN A 197 -26.09 -6.18 5.54
CA GLN A 197 -25.92 -4.77 5.24
C GLN A 197 -26.61 -4.49 3.91
N ALA A 198 -27.61 -3.61 3.94
CA ALA A 198 -28.25 -3.14 2.72
C ALA A 198 -27.33 -2.17 1.96
N PRO A 199 -27.45 -2.05 0.63
CA PRO A 199 -26.79 -0.99 -0.12
C PRO A 199 -27.12 0.37 0.48
N GLY A 200 -26.10 1.09 0.94
CA GLY A 200 -26.30 2.38 1.59
C GLY A 200 -26.42 3.47 0.54
N ALA A 201 -27.64 3.93 0.21
CA ALA A 201 -27.82 5.04 -0.72
C ALA A 201 -27.02 6.30 -0.30
N ALA A 202 -26.97 6.59 1.00
CA ALA A 202 -26.13 7.65 1.55
C ALA A 202 -24.64 7.40 1.31
N ASN A 203 -24.17 6.15 1.50
CA ASN A 203 -22.77 5.79 1.26
C ASN A 203 -22.39 5.92 -0.22
N LEU A 204 -23.30 5.61 -1.13
CA LEU A 204 -23.12 5.86 -2.56
C LEU A 204 -22.97 7.36 -2.85
N TRP A 205 -23.81 8.21 -2.26
CA TRP A 205 -23.68 9.66 -2.41
C TRP A 205 -22.37 10.20 -1.83
N PHE A 206 -21.92 9.70 -0.68
CA PHE A 206 -20.60 10.06 -0.13
C PHE A 206 -19.45 9.57 -1.02
N PHE A 207 -19.56 8.37 -1.59
CA PHE A 207 -18.58 7.84 -2.52
C PHE A 207 -18.48 8.70 -3.79
N LEU A 208 -19.63 9.02 -4.40
CA LEU A 208 -19.71 9.89 -5.57
C LEU A 208 -19.25 11.33 -5.26
N GLY A 209 -19.59 11.84 -4.08
CA GLY A 209 -19.12 13.14 -3.59
C GLY A 209 -17.61 13.17 -3.42
N GLY A 210 -17.01 12.14 -2.83
CA GLY A 210 -15.57 11.99 -2.71
C GLY A 210 -14.88 11.90 -4.08
N LEU A 211 -15.44 11.12 -5.00
CA LEU A 211 -14.97 11.05 -6.39
C LEU A 211 -15.04 12.42 -7.07
N GLY A 212 -16.13 13.17 -6.87
CA GLY A 212 -16.31 14.53 -7.38
C GLY A 212 -15.28 15.51 -6.81
N VAL A 213 -15.05 15.49 -5.50
CA VAL A 213 -14.05 16.35 -4.84
C VAL A 213 -12.64 16.02 -5.33
N VAL A 214 -12.26 14.75 -5.37
CA VAL A 214 -10.93 14.33 -5.86
C VAL A 214 -10.77 14.67 -7.34
N GLY A 215 -11.79 14.45 -8.16
CA GLY A 215 -11.81 14.82 -9.58
C GLY A 215 -11.68 16.33 -9.80
N ALA A 216 -12.40 17.13 -9.02
CA ALA A 216 -12.31 18.59 -9.04
C ALA A 216 -10.90 19.06 -8.62
N LEU A 217 -10.34 18.51 -7.53
CA LEU A 217 -8.98 18.83 -7.10
C LEU A 217 -7.93 18.45 -8.14
N ALA A 218 -8.08 17.28 -8.79
CA ALA A 218 -7.19 16.85 -9.86
C ALA A 218 -7.31 17.76 -11.09
N GLY A 219 -8.52 18.13 -11.50
CA GLY A 219 -8.77 19.04 -12.61
C GLY A 219 -8.24 20.45 -12.36
N LEU A 220 -8.55 21.03 -11.20
CA LEU A 220 -8.05 22.35 -10.79
C LEU A 220 -6.52 22.39 -10.75
N ARG A 221 -5.89 21.33 -10.23
CA ARG A 221 -4.43 21.23 -10.21
C ARG A 221 -3.82 21.09 -11.61
N ALA A 222 -4.50 20.41 -12.53
CA ALA A 222 -4.07 20.30 -13.92
C ALA A 222 -4.22 21.62 -14.68
N SER A 223 -5.23 22.43 -14.35
CA SER A 223 -5.50 23.72 -14.99
C SER A 223 -4.73 24.89 -14.37
N PHE A 224 -4.46 24.86 -13.06
CA PHE A 224 -3.83 25.96 -12.32
C PHE A 224 -2.54 25.50 -11.62
N LEU A 225 -1.40 25.94 -12.15
CA LEU A 225 -0.06 25.64 -11.59
C LEU A 225 0.14 26.14 -10.15
N TRP A 226 -0.60 27.17 -9.73
CA TRP A 226 -0.49 27.77 -8.40
C TRP A 226 -1.43 27.13 -7.35
N TRP A 227 -2.28 26.17 -7.74
CA TRP A 227 -3.28 25.60 -6.84
C TRP A 227 -2.63 24.78 -5.71
N PRO A 228 -2.82 25.16 -4.44
CA PRO A 228 -2.07 24.57 -3.32
C PRO A 228 -2.63 23.22 -2.87
N LEU A 229 -3.91 22.93 -3.11
CA LEU A 229 -4.56 21.72 -2.62
C LEU A 229 -4.28 20.53 -3.54
N HIS A 230 -3.75 19.46 -2.95
CA HIS A 230 -3.46 18.21 -3.66
C HIS A 230 -4.56 17.17 -3.43
N PRO A 231 -5.05 16.46 -4.48
CA PRO A 231 -6.01 15.37 -4.31
C PRO A 231 -5.51 14.27 -3.35
N ALA A 232 -4.21 13.97 -3.38
CA ALA A 232 -3.59 13.02 -2.45
C ALA A 232 -3.74 13.42 -0.96
N GLY A 233 -3.76 14.72 -0.64
CA GLY A 233 -3.96 15.18 0.74
C GLY A 233 -5.33 14.80 1.28
N PHE A 234 -6.36 14.87 0.43
CA PHE A 234 -7.71 14.40 0.77
C PHE A 234 -7.74 12.89 1.06
N ALA A 235 -7.08 12.09 0.20
CA ALA A 235 -7.00 10.65 0.39
C ALA A 235 -6.20 10.25 1.65
N LEU A 236 -5.09 10.95 1.93
CA LEU A 236 -4.23 10.69 3.09
C LEU A 236 -4.85 11.14 4.42
N GLY A 237 -5.76 12.13 4.39
CA GLY A 237 -6.47 12.58 5.58
C GLY A 237 -7.35 11.50 6.20
N VAL A 238 -7.79 10.52 5.42
CA VAL A 238 -8.63 9.40 5.85
C VAL A 238 -7.77 8.17 6.17
N SER A 239 -6.86 8.32 7.14
CA SER A 239 -5.92 7.27 7.53
C SER A 239 -5.61 7.30 9.03
N TYR A 240 -5.46 6.11 9.63
CA TYR A 240 -4.89 5.99 10.97
C TYR A 240 -3.49 6.61 11.07
N ALA A 241 -2.67 6.54 10.02
CA ALA A 241 -1.36 7.16 10.01
C ALA A 241 -1.46 8.68 10.24
N MET A 242 -2.46 9.36 9.67
CA MET A 242 -2.61 10.80 9.90
C MET A 242 -3.01 11.11 11.35
N ASN A 243 -3.84 10.28 11.99
CA ASN A 243 -4.18 10.45 13.41
C ASN A 243 -2.93 10.38 14.31
N TYR A 244 -1.96 9.51 13.99
CA TYR A 244 -0.72 9.39 14.76
C TYR A 244 0.32 10.45 14.41
N PHE A 245 0.42 10.80 13.12
CA PHE A 245 1.56 11.57 12.60
C PHE A 245 1.23 13.03 12.27
N TRP A 246 -0.01 13.51 12.40
CA TRP A 246 -0.35 14.89 12.02
C TRP A 246 0.57 15.92 12.70
N MET A 247 0.87 15.75 13.99
CA MET A 247 1.76 16.64 14.72
C MET A 247 3.20 16.53 14.21
N CYS A 248 3.69 15.31 13.95
CA CYS A 248 5.02 15.10 13.38
C CYS A 248 5.15 15.71 11.99
N VAL A 249 4.12 15.60 11.14
CA VAL A 249 4.04 16.23 9.82
C VAL A 249 4.05 17.75 9.95
N PHE A 250 3.29 18.31 10.90
CA PHE A 250 3.27 19.74 11.17
C PHE A 250 4.64 20.26 11.63
N VAL A 251 5.28 19.56 12.58
CA VAL A 251 6.63 19.91 13.05
C VAL A 251 7.65 19.81 11.91
N ALA A 252 7.62 18.73 11.12
CA ALA A 252 8.51 18.57 9.97
C ALA A 252 8.31 19.69 8.93
N TRP A 253 7.06 20.06 8.66
CA TRP A 253 6.73 21.19 7.79
C TRP A 253 7.25 22.52 8.35
N LEU A 254 7.02 22.80 9.64
CA LEU A 254 7.47 24.03 10.30
C LEU A 254 9.00 24.14 10.32
N VAL A 255 9.70 23.06 10.70
CA VAL A 255 11.17 23.02 10.69
C VAL A 255 11.71 23.21 9.28
N LYS A 256 11.14 22.52 8.29
CA LYS A 256 11.53 22.69 6.87
C LYS A 256 11.27 24.11 6.39
N LEU A 257 10.14 24.71 6.76
CA LEU A 257 9.78 26.08 6.43
C LEU A 257 10.82 27.06 7.00
N ILE A 258 11.19 26.92 8.28
CA ILE A 258 12.22 27.75 8.93
C ILE A 258 13.57 27.59 8.23
N ILE A 259 14.02 26.36 7.97
CA ILE A 259 15.31 26.10 7.31
C ILE A 259 15.35 26.75 5.92
N ILE A 260 14.29 26.60 5.13
CA ILE A 260 14.23 27.17 3.78
C ILE A 260 14.09 28.70 3.84
N ARG A 261 13.27 29.23 4.74
CA ARG A 261 12.97 30.67 4.84
C ARG A 261 14.17 31.49 5.29
N TYR A 262 14.93 30.99 6.27
CA TYR A 262 16.06 31.72 6.85
C TYR A 262 17.43 31.27 6.31
N GLY A 263 17.58 30.00 5.95
CA GLY A 263 18.86 29.43 5.48
C GLY A 263 18.93 29.19 3.96
N GLY A 264 17.81 29.35 3.25
CA GLY A 264 17.72 29.08 1.81
C GLY A 264 17.95 27.60 1.44
N MET A 265 18.09 27.35 0.13
CA MET A 265 18.26 25.99 -0.39
C MET A 265 19.60 25.35 0.02
N SER A 266 20.62 26.18 0.31
CA SER A 266 21.94 25.70 0.78
C SER A 266 21.85 25.08 2.17
N ALA A 267 21.19 25.77 3.12
CA ALA A 267 20.97 25.22 4.46
C ALA A 267 20.11 23.96 4.43
N HIS A 268 19.07 23.92 3.59
CA HIS A 268 18.27 22.72 3.39
C HIS A 268 19.12 21.52 2.96
N ARG A 269 20.00 21.68 1.95
CA ARG A 269 20.91 20.61 1.50
C ARG A 269 21.87 20.15 2.60
N ARG A 270 22.37 21.07 3.43
CA ARG A 270 23.25 20.74 4.58
C ARG A 270 22.50 20.03 5.71
N ALA A 271 21.19 20.24 5.84
CA ALA A 271 20.37 19.60 6.86
C ALA A 271 19.92 18.17 6.48
N ILE A 272 19.93 17.81 5.19
CA ILE A 272 19.51 16.47 4.72
C ILE A 272 20.20 15.32 5.49
N PRO A 273 21.54 15.31 5.67
CA PRO A 273 22.20 14.22 6.41
C PRO A 273 21.73 14.08 7.85
N PHE A 274 21.39 15.18 8.53
CA PHE A 274 20.86 15.14 9.90
C PHE A 274 19.52 14.40 9.96
N PHE A 275 18.58 14.74 9.07
CA PHE A 275 17.26 14.08 9.04
C PHE A 275 17.35 12.62 8.60
N LEU A 276 18.25 12.30 7.66
CA LEU A 276 18.55 10.90 7.31
C LEU A 276 19.13 10.14 8.51
N GLY A 277 20.01 10.78 9.29
CA GLY A 277 20.54 10.24 10.53
C GLY A 277 19.47 10.03 11.60
N LEU A 278 18.49 10.93 11.70
CA LEU A 278 17.36 10.80 12.62
C LEU A 278 16.45 9.61 12.26
N ILE A 279 16.16 9.42 10.97
CA ILE A 279 15.42 8.25 10.47
C ILE A 279 16.21 6.97 10.76
N LEU A 280 17.51 6.95 10.46
CA LEU A 280 18.37 5.80 10.75
C LEU A 280 18.45 5.50 12.25
N GLY A 281 18.52 6.53 13.09
CA GLY A 281 18.52 6.44 14.55
C GLY A 281 17.26 5.75 15.08
N ASP A 282 16.10 6.14 14.58
CA ASP A 282 14.81 5.54 14.97
C ASP A 282 14.77 4.03 14.67
N TYR A 283 15.15 3.64 13.45
CA TYR A 283 15.22 2.22 13.08
C TYR A 283 16.27 1.44 13.87
N THR A 284 17.46 2.01 14.07
CA THR A 284 18.58 1.31 14.74
C THR A 284 18.33 1.12 16.22
N ILE A 285 17.86 2.14 16.93
CA ILE A 285 17.47 2.03 18.34
C ILE A 285 16.30 1.05 18.48
N GLY A 286 15.33 1.11 17.56
CA GLY A 286 14.23 0.15 17.46
C GLY A 286 14.67 -1.31 17.42
N ALA A 287 15.60 -1.62 16.51
CA ALA A 287 16.15 -2.95 16.34
C ALA A 287 16.97 -3.39 17.57
N LEU A 288 17.86 -2.51 18.07
CA LEU A 288 18.71 -2.81 19.23
C LEU A 288 17.88 -3.08 20.48
N TRP A 289 16.83 -2.30 20.71
CA TRP A 289 15.94 -2.47 21.85
C TRP A 289 15.15 -3.79 21.80
N SER A 290 14.77 -4.22 20.60
CA SER A 290 14.11 -5.51 20.36
C SER A 290 15.08 -6.69 20.59
N LEU A 291 16.34 -6.56 20.17
CA LEU A 291 17.38 -7.56 20.41
C LEU A 291 17.74 -7.65 21.90
N LEU A 292 17.81 -6.51 22.60
CA LEU A 292 18.02 -6.48 24.05
C LEU A 292 16.88 -7.16 24.81
N ALA A 293 15.63 -6.97 24.38
CA ALA A 293 14.48 -7.67 24.94
C ALA A 293 14.64 -9.19 24.88
N LEU A 294 15.09 -9.68 23.72
CA LEU A 294 15.33 -11.10 23.49
C LEU A 294 16.49 -11.61 24.36
N ALA A 295 17.58 -10.85 24.45
CA ALA A 295 18.76 -11.24 25.22
C ALA A 295 18.50 -11.26 26.74
N LEU A 296 17.71 -10.32 27.25
CA LEU A 296 17.38 -10.20 28.68
C LEU A 296 16.17 -11.03 29.10
N GLY A 297 15.41 -11.58 28.14
CA GLY A 297 14.16 -12.30 28.40
C GLY A 297 13.07 -11.43 29.03
N GLN A 298 13.15 -10.10 28.89
CA GLN A 298 12.22 -9.15 29.48
C GLN A 298 11.40 -8.43 28.40
N ALA A 299 10.13 -8.16 28.70
CA ALA A 299 9.29 -7.35 27.83
C ALA A 299 9.76 -5.90 27.88
N THR A 300 10.43 -5.46 26.82
CA THR A 300 10.84 -4.06 26.66
C THR A 300 9.75 -3.27 25.93
N TYR A 301 9.90 -1.94 25.91
CA TYR A 301 9.01 -1.05 25.16
C TYR A 301 8.86 -1.49 23.70
N LYS A 302 7.62 -1.73 23.27
CA LYS A 302 7.30 -2.12 21.89
C LYS A 302 7.31 -0.87 21.01
N ILE A 303 8.28 -0.80 20.12
CA ILE A 303 8.46 0.34 19.20
C ILE A 303 7.55 0.18 17.96
N TYR A 304 7.11 -1.05 17.67
CA TYR A 304 6.21 -1.37 16.57
C TYR A 304 5.01 -2.18 17.08
N ILE A 305 3.82 -1.90 16.55
CA ILE A 305 2.57 -2.62 16.82
C ILE A 305 2.42 -3.79 15.86
#